data_AF-A0A3D3QI88-F1
#
_entry.id   AF-A0A3D3QI88-F1
#
_cell.length_a   1.000
_cell.length_b   1.000
_cell.length_c   1.000
_cell.angle_alpha   90.00
_cell.angle_beta   90.00
_cell.angle_gamma   90.00
#
_symmetry.space_group_name_H-M   'P 1'
#
loop_
_entity.id
_entity.type
_entity.pdbx_description
1 polymer ?
#
loop_
_entity_poly.entity_id
_entity_poly.type
_entity_poly.pdbx_seq_one_letter_code
_entity_poly.pdbx_strand_id
1 'polypeptide(L)'
;MTLVHQPRPRKESVIFDDILPEDLPSAELTENARIVLGKRYLKKDASGEPNEDPEVMFWRVARTIAAVDGDYGASEKVVDEIARQFYDLMINGKFEPN
;
A
#
# COMPACT_ATOMS: atom_id res chain seq x y z
N MET A 1 14.01 -34.55 7.05
CA MET A 1 14.80 -33.36 6.70
C MET A 1 13.83 -32.18 6.70
N THR A 2 13.92 -31.31 7.70
CA THR A 2 13.07 -30.10 7.76
C THR A 2 13.53 -29.17 6.65
N LEU A 3 12.68 -28.91 5.66
CA LEU A 3 12.94 -27.87 4.66
C LEU A 3 12.93 -26.52 5.37
N VAL A 4 14.11 -26.05 5.77
CA VAL A 4 14.27 -24.70 6.31
C VAL A 4 14.10 -23.75 5.12
N HIS A 5 13.03 -22.95 5.12
CA HIS A 5 12.88 -21.86 4.16
C HIS A 5 14.10 -20.95 4.31
N GLN A 6 14.95 -20.87 3.28
CA GLN A 6 16.06 -19.94 3.30
C GLN A 6 15.51 -18.50 3.29
N PRO A 7 16.06 -17.58 4.10
CA PRO A 7 15.60 -16.20 4.11
C PRO A 7 15.78 -15.59 2.71
N ARG A 8 14.73 -14.93 2.21
CA ARG A 8 14.79 -14.28 0.90
C ARG A 8 15.89 -13.22 0.90
N PRO A 9 16.63 -13.05 -0.21
CA PRO A 9 17.57 -11.95 -0.34
C PRO A 9 16.83 -10.62 -0.19
N ARG A 10 17.49 -9.62 0.40
CA ARG A 10 16.93 -8.27 0.55
C ARG A 10 16.64 -7.71 -0.85
N LYS A 11 15.37 -7.47 -1.17
CA LYS A 11 14.94 -6.73 -2.36
C LYS A 11 15.19 -5.24 -2.08
N GLU A 12 15.76 -4.51 -3.04
CA GLU A 12 15.74 -3.04 -2.96
C GLU A 12 14.28 -2.56 -2.95
N SER A 13 13.97 -1.58 -2.11
CA SER A 13 12.63 -1.04 -1.96
C SER A 13 12.31 -0.09 -3.13
N VAL A 14 12.09 -0.65 -4.31
CA VAL A 14 11.74 0.10 -5.53
C VAL A 14 10.22 0.15 -5.73
N ILE A 15 9.45 -0.04 -4.67
CA ILE A 15 8.12 -0.67 -4.80
C ILE A 15 7.04 0.25 -5.40
N PHE A 16 7.22 1.58 -5.40
CA PHE A 16 6.08 2.44 -5.69
C PHE A 16 6.46 3.78 -6.31
N ASP A 17 5.78 4.10 -7.41
CA ASP A 17 5.91 5.29 -8.24
C ASP A 17 4.95 6.42 -7.84
N ASP A 18 4.18 6.23 -6.76
CA ASP A 18 3.20 7.20 -6.25
C ASP A 18 2.05 7.50 -7.23
N ILE A 19 1.79 6.59 -8.17
CA ILE A 19 0.72 6.73 -9.17
C ILE A 19 -0.55 6.03 -8.70
N LEU A 20 -1.58 6.82 -8.39
CA LEU A 20 -2.94 6.35 -8.11
C LEU A 20 -3.72 6.15 -9.42
N PRO A 21 -4.29 4.96 -9.70
CA PRO A 21 -5.19 4.76 -10.82
C PRO A 21 -6.42 5.69 -10.75
N GLU A 22 -6.75 6.32 -11.87
CA GLU A 22 -7.83 7.31 -11.97
C GLU A 22 -9.23 6.73 -11.67
N ASP A 23 -9.38 5.41 -11.80
CA ASP A 23 -10.65 4.71 -11.63
C ASP A 23 -10.91 4.27 -10.17
N LEU A 24 -9.98 4.54 -9.25
CA LEU A 24 -10.14 4.20 -7.84
C LEU A 24 -11.05 5.19 -7.09
N PRO A 25 -11.90 4.70 -6.17
CA PRO A 25 -12.72 5.56 -5.33
C PRO A 25 -11.87 6.38 -4.34
N SER A 26 -12.37 7.57 -3.98
CA SER A 26 -11.79 8.40 -2.90
C SER A 26 -12.08 7.79 -1.52
N ALA A 27 -11.21 8.05 -0.55
CA ALA A 27 -11.41 7.60 0.82
C ALA A 27 -12.34 8.53 1.60
N GLU A 28 -13.39 7.95 2.20
CA GLU A 28 -14.33 8.67 3.08
C GLU A 28 -13.73 8.85 4.48
N LEU A 29 -12.75 9.76 4.57
CA LEU A 29 -12.05 10.06 5.81
C LEU A 29 -12.57 11.32 6.49
N THR A 30 -12.75 11.23 7.81
CA THR A 30 -12.95 12.42 8.64
C THR A 30 -11.73 13.34 8.60
N GLU A 31 -11.93 14.63 8.86
CA GLU A 31 -10.84 15.61 8.96
C GLU A 31 -9.76 15.16 9.97
N ASN A 32 -10.18 14.66 11.14
CA ASN A 32 -9.27 14.13 12.14
C ASN A 32 -8.44 12.93 11.63
N ALA A 33 -9.06 12.03 10.88
CA ALA A 33 -8.33 10.91 10.27
C ALA A 33 -7.28 11.41 9.29
N ARG A 34 -7.62 12.36 8.42
CA ARG A 34 -6.66 13.00 7.49
C ARG A 34 -5.48 13.66 8.23
N ILE A 35 -5.75 14.36 9.33
CA ILE A 35 -4.70 14.98 10.17
C ILE A 35 -3.79 13.92 10.80
N VAL A 36 -4.35 12.84 11.35
CA VAL A 36 -3.57 11.77 11.99
C VAL A 36 -2.71 11.04 10.95
N LEU A 37 -3.26 10.75 9.77
CA LEU A 37 -2.52 10.15 8.66
C LEU A 37 -1.34 11.02 8.25
N GLY A 38 -1.55 12.31 8.00
CA GLY A 38 -0.48 13.24 7.63
C GLY A 38 0.64 13.32 8.68
N LYS A 39 0.28 13.30 9.96
CA LYS A 39 1.30 13.38 11.02
C LYS A 39 2.18 12.13 11.12
N ARG A 40 1.63 10.95 10.87
CA ARG A 40 2.24 9.67 11.29
C ARG A 40 2.56 8.68 10.16
N TYR A 41 1.84 8.72 9.04
CA TYR A 41 1.85 7.62 8.06
C TYR A 41 2.15 8.06 6.63
N LEU A 42 1.73 9.27 6.22
CA LEU A 42 2.05 9.80 4.90
C LEU A 42 3.56 10.01 4.76
N LYS A 43 4.09 9.76 3.57
CA LYS A 43 5.46 10.15 3.23
C LYS A 43 5.65 11.65 3.48
N LYS A 44 6.88 12.00 3.87
CA LYS A 44 7.29 13.36 4.16
C LYS A 44 8.42 13.78 3.25
N ASP A 45 8.42 15.04 2.89
CA ASP A 45 9.53 15.67 2.19
C ASP A 45 10.73 15.90 3.12
N ALA A 46 11.79 16.51 2.59
CA ALA A 46 13.00 16.84 3.36
C ALA A 46 12.76 17.87 4.48
N SER A 47 11.66 18.63 4.42
CA SER A 47 11.25 19.60 5.44
C SER A 47 10.43 18.94 6.56
N GLY A 48 10.01 17.69 6.37
CA GLY A 48 9.15 16.95 7.31
C GLY A 48 7.66 17.18 7.07
N GLU A 49 7.29 17.85 5.97
CA GLU A 49 5.90 18.10 5.60
C GLU A 49 5.36 16.93 4.79
N PRO A 50 4.09 16.50 5.01
CA PRO A 50 3.48 15.44 4.22
C PRO A 50 3.44 15.79 2.73
N ASN A 51 3.89 14.86 1.87
CA ASN A 51 3.91 15.03 0.42
C ASN A 51 3.20 13.89 -0.34
N GLU A 52 2.35 13.15 0.36
CA GLU A 52 1.54 12.04 -0.14
C GLU A 52 0.11 12.23 0.35
N ASP A 53 -0.88 11.91 -0.47
CA ASP A 53 -2.30 11.91 -0.07
C ASP A 53 -2.71 10.57 0.57
N PRO A 54 -3.72 10.54 1.47
CA PRO A 54 -4.20 9.30 2.09
C PRO A 54 -4.52 8.18 1.09
N GLU A 55 -5.16 8.52 -0.02
CA GLU A 55 -5.50 7.58 -1.09
C GLU A 55 -4.24 6.99 -1.74
N VAL A 56 -3.20 7.81 -1.98
CA VAL A 56 -1.91 7.34 -2.50
C VAL A 56 -1.22 6.41 -1.49
N MET A 57 -1.26 6.77 -0.20
CA MET A 57 -0.74 5.94 0.88
C MET A 57 -1.43 4.57 0.94
N PHE A 58 -2.77 4.52 0.89
CA PHE A 58 -3.52 3.26 0.86
C PHE A 58 -3.17 2.43 -0.37
N TRP A 59 -3.07 3.06 -1.55
CA TRP A 59 -2.70 2.37 -2.78
C TRP A 59 -1.29 1.77 -2.71
N ARG A 60 -0.33 2.51 -2.14
CA ARG A 60 1.04 2.03 -1.88
C ARG A 60 1.04 0.78 -1.02
N VAL A 61 0.30 0.81 0.08
CA VAL A 61 0.20 -0.32 1.02
C VAL A 61 -0.45 -1.51 0.33
N ALA A 62 -1.56 -1.30 -0.38
CA ALA A 62 -2.27 -2.35 -1.09
C ALA A 62 -1.39 -3.04 -2.14
N ARG A 63 -0.69 -2.26 -2.98
CA ARG A 63 0.26 -2.78 -3.98
C ARG A 63 1.43 -3.51 -3.33
N THR A 64 1.95 -3.01 -2.21
CA THR A 64 3.03 -3.67 -1.48
C THR A 64 2.62 -5.05 -0.97
N ILE A 65 1.40 -5.17 -0.44
CA ILE A 65 0.85 -6.46 0.02
C ILE A 65 0.64 -7.40 -1.18
N ALA A 66 -0.06 -6.94 -2.21
CA ALA A 66 -0.41 -7.77 -3.37
C ALA A 66 0.82 -8.21 -4.19
N ALA A 67 1.88 -7.39 -4.27
CA ALA A 67 3.08 -7.71 -5.04
C ALA A 67 3.80 -8.97 -4.55
N VAL A 68 3.59 -9.37 -3.29
CA VAL A 68 4.14 -10.62 -2.75
C VAL A 68 3.60 -11.84 -3.50
N ASP A 69 2.36 -11.81 -3.98
CA ASP A 69 1.76 -12.93 -4.73
C ASP A 69 2.47 -13.17 -6.06
N GLY A 70 3.08 -12.14 -6.65
CA GLY A 70 3.92 -12.27 -7.84
C GLY A 70 5.15 -13.16 -7.60
N ASP A 71 5.72 -13.13 -6.38
CA ASP A 71 6.81 -14.03 -6.00
C ASP A 71 6.35 -15.52 -5.96
N TYR A 72 5.04 -15.77 -5.89
CA TYR A 72 4.40 -17.08 -5.90
C TYR A 72 3.74 -17.43 -7.24
N GLY A 73 4.00 -16.66 -8.30
CA GLY A 73 3.56 -16.96 -9.66
C GLY A 73 2.24 -16.32 -10.08
N ALA A 74 1.68 -15.39 -9.29
CA ALA A 74 0.56 -14.58 -9.75
C ALA A 74 0.97 -13.68 -10.92
N SER A 75 0.08 -13.54 -11.91
CA SER A 75 0.27 -12.57 -12.99
C SER A 75 0.07 -11.14 -12.50
N GLU A 76 0.64 -10.15 -13.21
CA GLU A 76 0.45 -8.73 -12.87
C GLU A 76 -1.03 -8.32 -12.79
N LYS A 77 -1.89 -8.90 -13.64
CA LYS A 77 -3.33 -8.67 -13.60
C LYS A 77 -3.94 -9.12 -12.27
N VAL A 78 -3.53 -10.28 -11.76
CA VAL A 78 -4.02 -10.81 -10.48
C VAL A 78 -3.49 -9.96 -9.32
N VAL A 79 -2.23 -9.53 -9.39
CA VAL A 79 -1.64 -8.61 -8.40
C VAL A 79 -2.42 -7.29 -8.35
N ASP A 80 -2.78 -6.72 -9.50
CA ASP A 80 -3.61 -5.50 -9.56
C ASP A 80 -5.02 -5.72 -8.98
N GLU A 81 -5.68 -6.83 -9.33
CA GLU A 81 -7.00 -7.18 -8.80
C GLU A 81 -6.99 -7.32 -7.27
N ILE A 82 -5.93 -7.92 -6.71
CA ILE A 82 -5.77 -8.09 -5.25
C ILE A 82 -5.44 -6.75 -4.58
N ALA A 83 -4.59 -5.92 -5.19
CA ALA A 83 -4.31 -4.58 -4.68
C ALA A 83 -5.59 -3.73 -4.59
N ARG A 84 -6.44 -3.78 -5.62
CA ARG A 84 -7.74 -3.08 -5.62
C ARG A 84 -8.66 -3.56 -4.49
N GLN A 85 -8.64 -4.85 -4.15
CA GLN A 85 -9.39 -5.40 -3.02
C GLN A 85 -8.85 -4.87 -1.68
N PHE A 86 -7.53 -4.89 -1.46
CA PHE A 86 -6.95 -4.33 -0.24
C PHE A 86 -7.22 -2.83 -0.12
N TYR A 87 -7.12 -2.09 -1.22
CA TYR A 87 -7.45 -0.67 -1.27
C TYR A 87 -8.90 -0.43 -0.82
N ASP A 88 -9.88 -1.13 -1.39
CA ASP A 88 -11.29 -1.03 -0.98
C ASP A 88 -11.48 -1.28 0.52
N LEU A 89 -10.82 -2.31 1.06
CA LEU A 89 -10.94 -2.62 2.48
C LEU A 89 -10.39 -1.48 3.37
N MET A 90 -9.27 -0.88 2.99
CA MET A 90 -8.63 0.21 3.77
C MET A 90 -9.41 1.52 3.68
N ILE A 91 -9.82 1.95 2.48
CA ILE A 91 -10.54 3.23 2.34
C ILE A 91 -11.91 3.23 3.04
N ASN A 92 -12.47 2.04 3.28
CA ASN A 92 -13.71 1.82 4.02
C ASN A 92 -13.49 1.47 5.50
N GLY A 93 -12.24 1.48 5.99
CA GLY A 93 -11.91 1.14 7.39
C GLY A 93 -12.26 -0.28 7.81
N LYS A 94 -12.37 -1.21 6.86
CA LYS A 94 -12.68 -2.63 7.10
C LYS A 94 -11.43 -3.45 7.47
N PHE A 95 -10.25 -2.96 7.09
CA PHE A 95 -8.95 -3.55 7.37
C PHE A 95 -7.88 -2.47 7.40
N GLU A 96 -6.97 -2.53 8.37
CA GLU A 96 -5.77 -1.69 8.44
C GLU A 96 -4.59 -2.56 8.88
N PRO A 97 -3.46 -2.55 8.17
CA PRO A 97 -2.26 -3.24 8.63
C PRO A 97 -1.64 -2.54 9.84
N ASN A 98 -1.00 -3.33 10.71
CA ASN A 98 -0.45 -2.88 12.00
C ASN A 98 0.91 -2.19 11.88
#